data_AF-A0AAU8CFV3-F1
#
_entry.id   AF-A0AAU8CFV3-F1
#
_cell.length_a   1.000
_cell.length_b   1.000
_cell.length_c   1.000
_cell.angle_alpha   90.00
_cell.angle_beta   90.00
_cell.angle_gamma   90.00
#
_symmetry.space_group_name_H-M   'P 1'
#
loop_
_entity.id
_entity.type
_entity.pdbx_description
1 polymer ?
#
loop_
_entity_poly.entity_id
_entity_poly.type
_entity_poly.pdbx_seq_one_letter_code
_entity_poly.pdbx_strand_id
1 'polypeptide(L)'
;MDSLSTDADASSPSAGDGDATSSGSKPRAVLVAFGVAILGFVVGLAVSLVLMGVWVALGFEPTTSAVLVLGLVGLQGIGFGLVAYAYVHFSGLSFDFVPVSVPSLRDAGYVVGGYLSAFVLVLAALALVTTLFTTEPATNEGAQAAADSGLLVWMIPLSILLIGPGEELLFRGIIQGSLRRHFSAAGAIVLATAMFAPAHILSLSGSLQAAALTISVLSVPSLVFGFVYERTRNIAVPALCHGLYNATLFGIQAAAPTSTENASGLLAVLAALL
;
A
#
# COMPACT_ATOMS: atom_id res chain seq x y z
N MET A 1 -8.39 28.88 -74.14
CA MET A 1 -8.81 30.22 -73.71
C MET A 1 -9.39 30.07 -72.31
N ASP A 2 -8.98 30.99 -71.43
CA ASP A 2 -9.32 31.15 -70.00
C ASP A 2 -8.65 30.17 -69.03
N SER A 3 -7.90 30.55 -68.00
CA SER A 3 -7.34 31.83 -67.51
C SER A 3 -6.35 31.49 -66.38
N LEU A 4 -5.21 32.18 -66.32
CA LEU A 4 -4.21 32.17 -65.24
C LEU A 4 -4.62 33.11 -64.09
N SER A 5 -4.36 32.72 -62.82
CA SER A 5 -3.95 33.57 -61.67
C SER A 5 -4.04 32.72 -60.36
N THR A 6 -2.92 32.28 -59.73
CA THR A 6 -2.25 32.88 -58.53
C THR A 6 -3.14 32.90 -57.27
N ASP A 7 -2.76 32.55 -56.05
CA ASP A 7 -1.48 32.36 -55.36
C ASP A 7 -1.69 31.51 -54.09
N ALA A 8 -0.57 31.10 -53.50
CA ALA A 8 -0.44 30.43 -52.21
C ALA A 8 -1.06 31.21 -51.04
N ASP A 9 -1.62 30.49 -50.06
CA ASP A 9 -1.37 30.86 -48.66
C ASP A 9 -1.41 29.64 -47.74
N ALA A 10 -0.44 29.59 -46.84
CA ALA A 10 -0.23 28.56 -45.86
C ALA A 10 -0.94 28.94 -44.55
N SER A 11 -1.73 28.04 -43.96
CA SER A 11 -1.95 28.03 -42.50
C SER A 11 -2.70 26.77 -42.03
N SER A 12 -1.95 25.89 -41.36
CA SER A 12 -2.43 25.14 -40.19
C SER A 12 -1.58 25.64 -39.02
N PRO A 13 -2.05 25.71 -37.75
CA PRO A 13 -3.00 24.80 -37.11
C PRO A 13 -4.01 25.45 -36.12
N SER A 14 -5.15 24.81 -35.84
CA SER A 14 -5.88 25.03 -34.59
C SER A 14 -5.72 23.81 -33.68
N ALA A 15 -4.73 23.91 -32.80
CA ALA A 15 -4.66 23.13 -31.59
C ALA A 15 -5.78 23.57 -30.63
N GLY A 16 -6.36 22.61 -29.90
CA GLY A 16 -7.05 22.90 -28.65
C GLY A 16 -8.52 22.51 -28.57
N ASP A 17 -8.84 21.23 -28.78
CA ASP A 17 -9.89 20.63 -27.95
C ASP A 17 -9.19 19.89 -26.82
N GLY A 18 -8.81 20.69 -25.81
CA GLY A 18 -8.47 20.18 -24.51
C GLY A 18 -9.70 19.52 -23.92
N ASP A 19 -9.61 18.21 -23.71
CA ASP A 19 -10.54 17.41 -22.91
C ASP A 19 -10.76 18.11 -21.57
N ALA A 20 -11.88 18.81 -21.50
CA ALA A 20 -12.31 19.63 -20.38
C ALA A 20 -12.94 18.74 -19.31
N THR A 21 -12.15 17.90 -18.62
CA THR A 21 -12.64 17.11 -17.47
C THR A 21 -11.59 16.91 -16.36
N SER A 22 -10.95 17.98 -15.85
CA SER A 22 -10.44 17.95 -14.46
C SER A 22 -10.41 19.34 -13.80
N SER A 23 -11.59 19.88 -13.49
CA SER A 23 -11.74 21.16 -12.77
C SER A 23 -11.46 21.09 -11.25
N GLY A 24 -10.71 20.07 -10.79
CA GLY A 24 -10.33 19.92 -9.39
C GLY A 24 -9.02 20.67 -9.09
N SER A 25 -9.01 21.55 -8.08
CA SER A 25 -7.76 22.13 -7.61
C SER A 25 -6.85 21.05 -6.99
N LYS A 26 -5.54 21.11 -7.25
CA LYS A 26 -4.55 20.17 -6.66
C LYS A 26 -4.70 19.99 -5.14
N PRO A 27 -4.93 21.05 -4.34
CA PRO A 27 -5.18 20.91 -2.90
C PRO A 27 -6.43 20.10 -2.58
N ARG A 28 -7.52 20.29 -3.33
CA ARG A 28 -8.75 19.50 -3.15
C ARG A 28 -8.51 18.01 -3.43
N ALA A 29 -7.73 17.68 -4.47
CA ALA A 29 -7.38 16.29 -4.77
C ALA A 29 -6.60 15.63 -3.62
N VAL A 30 -5.65 16.34 -3.01
CA VAL A 30 -4.90 15.85 -1.84
C VAL A 30 -5.81 15.69 -0.63
N LEU A 31 -6.69 16.67 -0.34
CA LEU A 31 -7.64 16.58 0.78
C LEU A 31 -8.62 15.42 0.63
N VAL A 32 -9.14 15.20 -0.59
CA VAL A 32 -10.03 14.06 -0.87
C VAL A 32 -9.27 12.74 -0.70
N ALA A 33 -8.07 12.61 -1.26
CA ALA A 33 -7.26 11.41 -1.12
C ALA A 33 -6.94 11.09 0.36
N PHE A 34 -6.60 12.11 1.14
CA PHE A 34 -6.35 11.96 2.57
C PHE A 34 -7.62 11.59 3.34
N GLY A 35 -8.77 12.20 3.01
CA GLY A 35 -10.06 11.85 3.59
C GLY A 35 -10.47 10.41 3.28
N VAL A 36 -10.19 9.92 2.06
CA VAL A 36 -10.40 8.52 1.68
C VAL A 36 -9.52 7.57 2.47
N ALA A 37 -8.24 7.93 2.69
CA ALA A 37 -7.34 7.14 3.53
C ALA A 37 -7.90 7.00 4.96
N ILE A 38 -8.27 8.12 5.59
CA ILE A 38 -8.88 8.12 6.94
C ILE A 38 -10.16 7.29 6.95
N LEU A 39 -11.04 7.49 5.96
CA LEU A 39 -12.30 6.75 5.87
C LEU A 39 -12.06 5.25 5.76
N GLY A 40 -11.03 4.82 5.02
CA GLY A 40 -10.57 3.44 4.95
C GLY A 40 -10.36 2.83 6.33
N PHE A 41 -9.57 3.50 7.17
CA PHE A 41 -9.30 3.04 8.54
C PHE A 41 -10.53 3.08 9.44
N VAL A 42 -11.34 4.14 9.35
CA VAL A 42 -12.56 4.27 10.18
C VAL A 42 -13.57 3.17 9.84
N VAL A 43 -13.83 2.94 8.56
CA VAL A 43 -14.75 1.89 8.11
C VAL A 43 -14.18 0.51 8.46
N GLY A 44 -12.89 0.29 8.20
CA GLY A 44 -12.24 -0.97 8.54
C GLY A 44 -12.30 -1.29 10.03
N LEU A 45 -12.00 -0.32 10.90
CA LEU A 45 -12.13 -0.49 12.35
C LEU A 45 -13.58 -0.77 12.76
N ALA A 46 -14.55 -0.07 12.19
CA ALA A 46 -15.96 -0.31 12.47
C ALA A 46 -16.39 -1.74 12.07
N VAL A 47 -15.94 -2.23 10.90
CA VAL A 47 -16.19 -3.61 10.46
C VAL A 47 -15.53 -4.59 11.41
N SER A 48 -14.27 -4.39 11.79
CA SER A 48 -13.56 -5.25 12.75
C SER A 48 -14.26 -5.34 14.10
N LEU A 49 -14.82 -4.22 14.60
CA LEU A 49 -15.61 -4.21 15.84
C LEU A 49 -16.93 -4.98 15.70
N VAL A 50 -17.61 -4.87 14.54
CA VAL A 50 -18.82 -5.66 14.27
C VAL A 50 -18.49 -7.15 14.22
N LEU A 51 -17.42 -7.54 13.52
CA LEU A 51 -16.98 -8.94 13.45
C LEU A 51 -16.64 -9.49 14.85
N MET A 52 -15.94 -8.71 15.67
CA MET A 52 -15.64 -9.07 17.06
C MET A 52 -16.91 -9.19 17.90
N GLY A 53 -17.87 -8.26 17.74
CA GLY A 53 -19.15 -8.33 18.43
C GLY A 53 -19.95 -9.60 18.09
N VAL A 54 -19.97 -9.99 16.81
CA VAL A 54 -20.58 -11.25 16.37
C VAL A 54 -19.84 -12.46 16.95
N TRP A 55 -18.51 -12.45 16.95
CA TRP A 55 -17.69 -13.51 17.54
C TRP A 55 -18.05 -13.76 19.01
N VAL A 56 -18.12 -12.68 19.80
CA VAL A 56 -18.50 -12.75 21.22
C VAL A 56 -19.97 -13.17 21.40
N ALA A 57 -20.88 -12.67 20.56
CA ALA A 57 -22.31 -13.03 20.63
C ALA A 57 -22.57 -14.52 20.34
N LEU A 58 -21.68 -15.17 19.58
CA LEU A 58 -21.70 -16.62 19.34
C LEU A 58 -21.10 -17.44 20.50
N GLY A 59 -20.62 -16.78 21.57
CA GLY A 59 -20.07 -17.42 22.76
C GLY A 59 -18.59 -17.73 22.68
N PHE A 60 -17.85 -17.14 21.74
CA PHE A 60 -16.40 -17.30 21.65
C PHE A 60 -15.66 -16.20 22.43
N GLU A 61 -14.55 -16.57 23.06
CA GLU A 61 -13.69 -15.62 23.79
C GLU A 61 -12.89 -14.72 22.83
N PRO A 62 -12.71 -13.42 23.14
CA PRO A 62 -11.94 -12.48 22.33
C PRO A 62 -10.42 -12.68 22.54
N THR A 63 -9.88 -13.80 22.07
CA THR A 63 -8.44 -14.09 22.14
C THR A 63 -7.61 -13.13 21.29
N THR A 64 -6.32 -12.98 21.58
CA THR A 64 -5.40 -12.18 20.75
C THR A 64 -5.43 -12.64 19.28
N SER A 65 -5.44 -13.96 19.05
CA SER A 65 -5.58 -14.52 17.70
C SER A 65 -6.87 -14.08 17.00
N ALA A 66 -7.99 -14.09 17.71
CA ALA A 66 -9.27 -13.62 17.17
C ALA A 66 -9.23 -12.13 16.84
N VAL A 67 -8.67 -11.30 17.73
CA VAL A 67 -8.50 -9.85 17.50
C VAL A 67 -7.66 -9.60 16.24
N LEU A 68 -6.53 -10.28 16.08
CA LEU A 68 -5.64 -10.12 14.93
C LEU A 68 -6.30 -10.56 13.62
N VAL A 69 -6.88 -11.77 13.60
CA VAL A 69 -7.48 -12.32 12.38
C VAL A 69 -8.74 -11.56 11.97
N LEU A 70 -9.64 -11.28 12.91
CA LEU A 70 -10.86 -10.51 12.62
C LEU A 70 -10.54 -9.05 12.31
N GLY A 71 -9.51 -8.49 12.94
CA GLY A 71 -8.98 -7.16 12.63
C GLY A 71 -8.47 -7.06 11.20
N LEU A 72 -7.66 -8.03 10.78
CA LEU A 72 -7.14 -8.15 9.41
C LEU A 72 -8.26 -8.30 8.37
N VAL A 73 -9.20 -9.21 8.64
CA VAL A 73 -10.35 -9.44 7.75
C VAL A 73 -11.22 -8.19 7.66
N GLY A 74 -11.50 -7.55 8.79
CA GLY A 74 -12.35 -6.37 8.84
C GLY A 74 -11.71 -5.14 8.19
N LEU A 75 -10.43 -4.89 8.42
CA LEU A 75 -9.73 -3.73 7.89
C LEU A 75 -9.31 -3.91 6.43
N GLN A 76 -8.37 -4.82 6.16
CA GLN A 76 -7.82 -5.02 4.81
C GLN A 76 -8.76 -5.82 3.91
N GLY A 77 -9.40 -6.87 4.46
CA GLY A 77 -10.26 -7.75 3.66
C GLY A 77 -11.57 -7.10 3.22
N ILE A 78 -12.23 -6.36 4.12
CA ILE A 78 -13.57 -5.80 3.88
C ILE A 78 -13.54 -4.28 3.83
N GLY A 79 -13.01 -3.62 4.86
CA GLY A 79 -13.11 -2.17 5.04
C GLY A 79 -12.52 -1.36 3.88
N PHE A 80 -11.27 -1.65 3.51
CA PHE A 80 -10.63 -1.01 2.37
C PHE A 80 -11.36 -1.29 1.05
N GLY A 81 -11.87 -2.51 0.86
CA GLY A 81 -12.71 -2.87 -0.28
C GLY A 81 -14.01 -2.07 -0.35
N LEU A 82 -14.71 -1.92 0.79
CA LEU A 82 -15.95 -1.13 0.89
C LEU A 82 -15.70 0.34 0.57
N VAL A 83 -14.62 0.92 1.09
CA VAL A 83 -14.28 2.33 0.83
C VAL A 83 -13.86 2.53 -0.63
N ALA A 84 -13.10 1.59 -1.20
CA ALA A 84 -12.75 1.65 -2.62
C ALA A 84 -13.98 1.56 -3.52
N TYR A 85 -14.88 0.62 -3.24
CA TYR A 85 -16.16 0.48 -3.93
C TYR A 85 -17.00 1.75 -3.83
N ALA A 86 -17.18 2.27 -2.60
CA ALA A 86 -17.96 3.48 -2.35
C ALA A 86 -17.35 4.69 -3.08
N TYR A 87 -16.02 4.82 -3.07
CA TYR A 87 -15.34 5.90 -3.78
C TYR A 87 -15.63 5.87 -5.27
N VAL A 88 -15.48 4.72 -5.93
CA VAL A 88 -15.75 4.58 -7.38
C VAL A 88 -17.22 4.86 -7.67
N HIS A 89 -18.12 4.24 -6.91
CA HIS A 89 -19.57 4.35 -7.09
C HIS A 89 -20.08 5.80 -6.93
N PHE A 90 -19.69 6.49 -5.85
CA PHE A 90 -20.15 7.84 -5.56
C PHE A 90 -19.39 8.94 -6.31
N SER A 91 -18.22 8.64 -6.88
CA SER A 91 -17.46 9.59 -7.71
C SER A 91 -17.89 9.57 -9.18
N GLY A 92 -18.83 8.71 -9.58
CA GLY A 92 -19.25 8.55 -10.97
C GLY A 92 -18.18 7.95 -11.88
N LEU A 93 -17.20 7.27 -11.31
CA LEU A 93 -16.13 6.60 -12.05
C LEU A 93 -16.59 5.20 -12.48
N SER A 94 -16.10 4.71 -13.62
CA SER A 94 -16.27 3.30 -13.98
C SER A 94 -15.33 2.42 -13.13
N PHE A 95 -15.65 1.13 -13.01
CA PHE A 95 -14.77 0.18 -12.34
C PHE A 95 -13.40 0.02 -13.03
N ASP A 96 -13.30 0.36 -14.32
CA ASP A 96 -12.02 0.41 -15.06
C ASP A 96 -11.04 1.46 -14.50
N PHE A 97 -11.51 2.36 -13.62
CA PHE A 97 -10.65 3.27 -12.88
C PHE A 97 -9.61 2.53 -12.01
N VAL A 98 -9.97 1.34 -11.50
CA VAL A 98 -9.06 0.45 -10.78
C VAL A 98 -8.79 -0.77 -11.65
N PRO A 99 -7.78 -0.72 -12.55
CA PRO A 99 -7.54 -1.81 -13.48
C PRO A 99 -7.05 -3.05 -12.75
N VAL A 100 -7.73 -4.16 -12.98
CA VAL A 100 -7.37 -5.49 -12.48
C VAL A 100 -7.44 -6.50 -13.62
N SER A 101 -6.38 -7.28 -13.79
CA SER A 101 -6.33 -8.35 -14.78
C SER A 101 -5.40 -9.47 -14.30
N VAL A 102 -5.55 -10.66 -14.90
CA VAL A 102 -4.63 -11.77 -14.62
C VAL A 102 -3.21 -11.35 -15.05
N PRO A 103 -2.20 -11.42 -14.17
CA PRO A 103 -0.83 -11.01 -14.51
C PRO A 103 -0.26 -11.78 -15.71
N SER A 104 0.31 -11.03 -16.65
CA SER A 104 1.07 -11.58 -17.77
C SER A 104 2.48 -12.01 -17.36
N LEU A 105 3.23 -12.67 -18.26
CA LEU A 105 4.65 -12.98 -18.03
C LEU A 105 5.50 -11.72 -17.79
N ARG A 106 5.17 -10.60 -18.45
CA ARG A 106 5.82 -9.31 -18.21
C ARG A 106 5.51 -8.81 -16.80
N ASP A 107 4.27 -8.96 -16.35
CA ASP A 107 3.86 -8.58 -15.00
C ASP A 107 4.55 -9.45 -13.95
N ALA A 108 4.73 -10.75 -14.20
CA ALA A 108 5.52 -11.62 -13.34
C ALA A 108 6.97 -11.10 -13.18
N GLY A 109 7.57 -10.57 -14.24
CA GLY A 109 8.86 -9.88 -14.18
C GLY A 109 8.83 -8.64 -13.26
N TYR A 110 7.74 -7.87 -13.28
CA TYR A 110 7.55 -6.74 -12.35
C TYR A 110 7.27 -7.19 -10.91
N VAL A 111 6.55 -8.29 -10.69
CA VAL A 111 6.37 -8.87 -9.34
C VAL A 111 7.72 -9.25 -8.76
N VAL A 112 8.52 -10.04 -9.49
CA VAL A 112 9.83 -10.50 -9.02
C VAL A 112 10.81 -9.33 -8.86
N GLY A 113 10.90 -8.46 -9.88
CA GLY A 113 11.79 -7.31 -9.86
C GLY A 113 11.42 -6.30 -8.76
N GLY A 114 10.13 -6.02 -8.57
CA GLY A 114 9.62 -5.17 -7.51
C GLY A 114 9.89 -5.75 -6.12
N TYR A 115 9.61 -7.04 -5.94
CA TYR A 115 9.86 -7.77 -4.70
C TYR A 115 11.35 -7.72 -4.31
N LEU A 116 12.25 -8.08 -5.23
CA LEU A 116 13.69 -8.06 -4.99
C LEU A 116 14.20 -6.64 -4.73
N SER A 117 13.74 -5.66 -5.51
CA SER A 117 14.14 -4.25 -5.32
C SER A 117 13.68 -3.72 -3.97
N ALA A 118 12.46 -4.04 -3.54
CA ALA A 118 11.94 -3.64 -2.24
C ALA A 118 12.83 -4.15 -1.11
N PHE A 119 13.21 -5.44 -1.12
CA PHE A 119 14.14 -6.01 -0.14
C PHE A 119 15.51 -5.34 -0.16
N VAL A 120 16.12 -5.21 -1.34
CA VAL A 120 17.45 -4.60 -1.47
C VAL A 120 17.45 -3.16 -0.96
N LEU A 121 16.46 -2.36 -1.36
CA LEU A 121 16.36 -0.96 -0.98
C LEU A 121 16.04 -0.81 0.51
N VAL A 122 15.20 -1.68 1.08
CA VAL A 122 14.92 -1.67 2.52
C VAL A 122 16.15 -2.01 3.33
N LEU A 123 16.90 -3.06 2.95
CA LEU A 123 18.15 -3.40 3.65
C LEU A 123 19.17 -2.25 3.57
N ALA A 124 19.26 -1.58 2.43
CA ALA A 124 20.11 -0.40 2.29
C ALA A 124 19.64 0.78 3.16
N ALA A 125 18.33 1.07 3.17
CA ALA A 125 17.75 2.13 4.00
C ALA A 125 17.93 1.86 5.49
N LEU A 126 17.82 0.59 5.88
CA LEU A 126 17.98 0.15 7.26
C LEU A 126 19.43 0.22 7.72
N ALA A 127 20.38 -0.20 6.89
CA ALA A 127 21.81 0.00 7.14
C ALA A 127 22.16 1.50 7.24
N LEU A 128 21.54 2.35 6.42
CA LEU A 128 21.72 3.79 6.51
C LEU A 128 21.15 4.34 7.83
N VAL A 129 19.94 3.94 8.22
CA VAL A 129 19.32 4.38 9.47
C VAL A 129 20.15 3.96 10.69
N THR A 130 20.60 2.71 10.77
CA THR A 130 21.37 2.21 11.93
C THR A 130 22.80 2.76 11.98
N THR A 131 23.34 3.27 10.88
CA THR A 131 24.64 3.97 10.87
C THR A 131 24.52 5.45 11.25
N LEU A 132 23.40 6.09 10.90
CA LEU A 132 23.17 7.51 11.18
C LEU A 132 22.53 7.76 12.56
N PHE A 133 21.81 6.77 13.09
CA PHE A 133 21.07 6.89 14.34
C PHE A 133 21.38 5.71 15.27
N THR A 134 21.50 6.00 16.56
CA THR A 134 21.67 4.99 17.61
C THR A 134 20.33 4.49 18.17
N THR A 135 19.22 5.06 17.70
CA THR A 135 17.87 4.67 18.11
C THR A 135 17.44 3.48 17.27
N GLU A 136 17.08 2.39 17.94
CA GLU A 136 16.51 1.22 17.26
C GLU A 136 15.13 1.54 16.67
N PRO A 137 14.78 0.95 15.52
CA PRO A 137 13.44 1.05 14.94
C PRO A 137 12.33 0.62 15.92
N ALA A 138 11.16 1.23 15.80
CA ALA A 138 9.98 0.85 16.59
C ALA A 138 9.53 -0.58 16.28
N THR A 139 8.97 -1.25 17.29
CA THR A 139 8.41 -2.60 17.16
C THR A 139 7.00 -2.55 16.59
N ASN A 140 6.69 -3.44 15.64
CA ASN A 140 5.32 -3.62 15.16
C ASN A 140 4.56 -4.58 16.09
N GLU A 141 3.61 -4.02 16.85
CA GLU A 141 2.80 -4.75 17.85
C GLU A 141 1.92 -5.82 17.21
N GLY A 142 1.43 -5.61 15.98
CA GLY A 142 0.64 -6.61 15.27
C GLY A 142 1.48 -7.83 14.88
N ALA A 143 2.70 -7.59 14.40
CA ALA A 143 3.65 -8.65 14.07
C ALA A 143 4.13 -9.40 15.32
N GLN A 144 4.43 -8.68 16.41
CA GLN A 144 4.82 -9.28 17.69
C GLN A 144 3.68 -10.13 18.27
N ALA A 145 2.45 -9.59 18.30
CA ALA A 145 1.29 -10.34 18.77
C ALA A 145 1.00 -11.59 17.92
N ALA A 146 1.26 -11.53 16.60
CA ALA A 146 1.16 -12.70 15.73
C ALA A 146 2.23 -13.75 16.07
N ALA A 147 3.46 -13.34 16.42
CA ALA A 147 4.50 -14.22 16.92
C ALA A 147 4.09 -14.90 18.23
N ASP A 148 3.68 -14.11 19.21
CA ASP A 148 3.29 -14.60 20.55
C ASP A 148 2.07 -15.52 20.52
N SER A 149 1.20 -15.33 19.52
CA SER A 149 -0.01 -16.13 19.32
C SER A 149 0.18 -17.34 18.38
N GLY A 150 1.40 -17.62 17.92
CA GLY A 150 1.68 -18.74 17.01
C GLY A 150 1.06 -18.60 15.62
N LEU A 151 0.79 -17.36 15.18
CA LEU A 151 0.09 -17.06 13.93
C LEU A 151 1.02 -16.74 12.74
N LEU A 152 2.34 -16.67 12.92
CA LEU A 152 3.27 -16.24 11.87
C LEU A 152 3.13 -17.02 10.55
N VAL A 153 3.00 -18.35 10.62
CA VAL A 153 2.83 -19.18 9.43
C VAL A 153 1.50 -18.89 8.73
N TRP A 154 0.45 -18.54 9.48
CA TRP A 154 -0.84 -18.14 8.93
C TRP A 154 -0.79 -16.75 8.30
N MET A 155 0.09 -15.86 8.77
CA MET A 155 0.29 -14.53 8.18
C MET A 155 0.87 -14.58 6.77
N ILE A 156 1.53 -15.68 6.37
CA ILE A 156 2.08 -15.87 5.02
C ILE A 156 0.96 -15.87 3.95
N PRO A 157 -0.01 -16.81 3.94
CA PRO A 157 -1.09 -16.77 2.96
C PRO A 157 -2.01 -15.55 3.16
N LEU A 158 -2.21 -15.11 4.39
CA LEU A 158 -3.05 -13.95 4.69
C LEU A 158 -2.46 -12.63 4.15
N SER A 159 -1.13 -12.51 4.12
CA SER A 159 -0.44 -11.38 3.50
C SER A 159 -0.69 -11.28 2.00
N ILE A 160 -0.69 -12.43 1.31
CA ILE A 160 -0.92 -12.52 -0.13
C ILE A 160 -2.39 -12.32 -0.49
N LEU A 161 -3.30 -12.83 0.34
CA LEU A 161 -4.74 -12.86 0.03
C LEU A 161 -5.50 -11.64 0.55
N LEU A 162 -5.06 -11.02 1.65
CA LEU A 162 -5.78 -9.93 2.31
C LEU A 162 -4.93 -8.65 2.40
N ILE A 163 -3.74 -8.70 3.01
CA ILE A 163 -2.95 -7.48 3.29
C ILE A 163 -2.58 -6.78 1.97
N GLY A 164 -1.82 -7.46 1.11
CA GLY A 164 -1.38 -6.91 -0.18
C GLY A 164 -2.56 -6.42 -1.03
N PRO A 165 -3.58 -7.26 -1.31
CA PRO A 165 -4.73 -6.83 -2.10
C PRO A 165 -5.52 -5.67 -1.51
N GLY A 166 -5.85 -5.72 -0.21
CA GLY A 166 -6.65 -4.69 0.45
C GLY A 166 -5.95 -3.34 0.49
N GLU A 167 -4.68 -3.33 0.89
CA GLU A 167 -3.89 -2.10 0.98
C GLU A 167 -3.58 -1.52 -0.39
N GLU A 168 -3.13 -2.33 -1.36
CA GLU A 168 -2.84 -1.79 -2.68
C GLU A 168 -4.11 -1.28 -3.37
N LEU A 169 -5.26 -1.93 -3.20
CA LEU A 169 -6.55 -1.45 -3.70
C LEU A 169 -6.84 -0.01 -3.24
N LEU A 170 -6.73 0.27 -1.94
CA LEU A 170 -6.99 1.59 -1.40
C LEU A 170 -5.90 2.60 -1.80
N PHE A 171 -4.63 2.25 -1.59
CA PHE A 171 -3.53 3.21 -1.71
C PHE A 171 -3.06 3.43 -3.15
N ARG A 172 -3.09 2.41 -4.01
CA ARG A 172 -2.69 2.54 -5.43
C ARG A 172 -3.88 2.70 -6.35
N GLY A 173 -4.86 1.81 -6.20
CA GLY A 173 -6.07 1.83 -7.01
C GLY A 173 -6.78 3.18 -6.86
N ILE A 174 -7.13 3.53 -5.62
CA ILE A 174 -7.94 4.71 -5.33
C ILE A 174 -7.09 5.97 -5.13
N ILE A 175 -6.19 5.97 -4.13
CA ILE A 175 -5.47 7.18 -3.72
C ILE A 175 -4.46 7.62 -4.79
N GLN A 176 -3.50 6.76 -5.16
CA GLN A 176 -2.51 7.08 -6.19
C GLN A 176 -3.19 7.34 -7.55
N GLY A 177 -4.15 6.50 -7.96
CA GLY A 177 -4.92 6.68 -9.19
C GLY A 177 -5.63 8.04 -9.26
N SER A 178 -6.23 8.49 -8.15
CA SER A 178 -6.91 9.78 -8.09
C SER A 178 -5.96 10.97 -8.10
N LEU A 179 -4.84 10.85 -7.39
CA LEU A 179 -3.77 11.85 -7.39
C LEU A 179 -3.12 11.96 -8.78
N ARG A 180 -2.95 10.84 -9.49
CA ARG A 180 -2.34 10.79 -10.83
C ARG A 180 -3.08 11.62 -11.89
N ARG A 181 -4.37 11.90 -11.68
CA ARG A 181 -5.16 12.83 -12.53
C ARG A 181 -4.73 14.30 -12.42
N HIS A 182 -4.07 14.68 -11.32
CA HIS A 182 -3.69 16.07 -11.02
C HIS A 182 -2.18 16.28 -10.85
N PHE A 183 -1.43 15.20 -10.66
CA PHE A 183 0.00 15.19 -10.41
C PHE A 183 0.73 14.28 -11.42
N SER A 184 2.05 14.50 -11.55
CA SER A 184 2.91 13.55 -12.26
C SER A 184 2.90 12.19 -11.57
N ALA A 185 3.34 11.15 -12.28
CA ALA A 185 3.49 9.80 -11.71
C ALA A 185 4.28 9.81 -10.39
N ALA A 186 5.46 10.44 -10.39
CA ALA A 186 6.29 10.57 -9.19
C ALA A 186 5.58 11.31 -8.05
N GLY A 187 4.90 12.42 -8.36
CA GLY A 187 4.15 13.18 -7.35
C GLY A 187 3.01 12.39 -6.73
N ALA A 188 2.25 11.64 -7.53
CA ALA A 188 1.17 10.79 -7.05
C ALA A 188 1.69 9.63 -6.19
N ILE A 189 2.80 8.99 -6.58
CA ILE A 189 3.44 7.91 -5.82
C ILE A 189 3.92 8.44 -4.45
N VAL A 190 4.64 9.57 -4.44
CA VAL A 190 5.16 10.16 -3.18
C VAL A 190 4.02 10.56 -2.25
N LEU A 191 2.98 11.22 -2.77
CA LEU A 191 1.82 11.63 -1.97
C LEU A 191 1.04 10.42 -1.44
N ALA A 192 0.84 9.36 -2.23
CA ALA A 192 0.21 8.13 -1.77
C ALA A 192 1.05 7.45 -0.67
N THR A 193 2.37 7.36 -0.84
CA THR A 193 3.29 6.85 0.18
C THR A 193 3.24 7.68 1.47
N ALA A 194 3.16 9.01 1.37
CA ALA A 194 3.03 9.90 2.51
C ALA A 194 1.70 9.75 3.27
N MET A 195 0.68 9.13 2.65
CA MET A 195 -0.57 8.75 3.32
C MET A 195 -0.54 7.32 3.86
N PHE A 196 0.22 6.43 3.23
CA PHE A 196 0.34 5.01 3.58
C PHE A 196 1.29 4.77 4.77
N ALA A 197 2.55 5.17 4.64
CA ALA A 197 3.57 4.79 5.62
C ALA A 197 3.28 5.36 7.02
N PRO A 198 2.88 6.64 7.18
CA PRO A 198 2.57 7.17 8.50
C PRO A 198 1.37 6.51 9.19
N ALA A 199 0.45 5.88 8.44
CA ALA A 199 -0.70 5.20 9.05
C ALA A 199 -0.28 4.03 9.95
N HIS A 200 0.92 3.48 9.73
CA HIS A 200 1.50 2.42 10.56
C HIS A 200 1.85 2.90 11.97
N ILE A 201 1.88 4.21 12.25
CA ILE A 201 2.13 4.72 13.60
C ILE A 201 1.20 4.10 14.66
N LEU A 202 0.00 3.69 14.26
CA LEU A 202 -0.99 3.07 15.14
C LEU A 202 -0.64 1.64 15.57
N SER A 203 0.25 0.96 14.85
CA SER A 203 0.75 -0.38 15.17
C SER A 203 2.19 -0.38 15.67
N LEU A 204 2.83 0.79 15.78
CA LEU A 204 4.22 0.93 16.20
C LEU A 204 4.33 1.30 17.68
N SER A 205 5.24 0.63 18.36
CA SER A 205 5.56 0.84 19.77
C SER A 205 7.03 1.22 19.94
N GLY A 206 7.28 2.29 20.69
CA GLY A 206 8.61 2.87 20.86
C GLY A 206 8.55 4.40 21.00
N SER A 207 9.72 5.04 20.94
CA SER A 207 9.79 6.50 20.94
C SER A 207 9.27 7.08 19.62
N LEU A 208 8.88 8.36 19.62
CA LEU A 208 8.47 9.05 18.40
C LEU A 208 9.58 9.03 17.34
N GLN A 209 10.85 9.10 17.77
CA GLN A 209 12.00 8.96 16.89
C GLN A 209 12.08 7.55 16.29
N ALA A 210 11.97 6.50 17.11
CA ALA A 210 11.97 5.11 16.64
C ALA A 210 10.85 4.87 15.61
N ALA A 211 9.66 5.40 15.86
CA ALA A 211 8.54 5.29 14.94
C ALA A 211 8.79 6.05 13.63
N ALA A 212 9.36 7.26 13.68
CA ALA A 212 9.72 8.02 12.49
C ALA A 212 10.79 7.31 11.64
N LEU A 213 11.75 6.63 12.28
CA LEU A 213 12.75 5.80 11.59
C LEU A 213 12.09 4.61 10.89
N THR A 214 11.23 3.86 11.59
CA THR A 214 10.47 2.74 10.99
C THR A 214 9.61 3.21 9.82
N ILE A 215 8.86 4.31 9.96
CA ILE A 215 8.03 4.89 8.89
C ILE A 215 8.88 5.32 7.69
N SER A 216 10.09 5.85 7.92
CA SER A 216 11.02 6.21 6.85
C SER A 216 11.48 4.98 6.07
N VAL A 217 11.76 3.87 6.75
CA VAL A 217 12.12 2.59 6.11
C VAL A 217 10.91 1.98 5.39
N LEU A 218 9.72 1.95 6.00
CA LEU A 218 8.46 1.47 5.41
C LEU A 218 8.02 2.28 4.18
N SER A 219 8.45 3.53 4.07
CA SER A 219 8.19 4.35 2.89
C SER A 219 8.87 3.79 1.62
N VAL A 220 10.00 3.09 1.77
CA VAL A 220 10.78 2.53 0.66
C VAL A 220 10.00 1.47 -0.14
N PRO A 221 9.47 0.38 0.46
CA PRO A 221 8.69 -0.61 -0.28
C PRO A 221 7.42 0.02 -0.85
N SER A 222 6.77 0.95 -0.14
CA SER A 222 5.61 1.69 -0.65
C SER A 222 5.91 2.46 -1.96
N LEU A 223 7.09 3.10 -2.06
CA LEU A 223 7.51 3.75 -3.31
C LEU A 223 7.70 2.73 -4.44
N VAL A 224 8.27 1.56 -4.13
CA VAL A 224 8.46 0.48 -5.11
C VAL A 224 7.11 -0.04 -5.60
N PHE A 225 6.15 -0.31 -4.71
CA PHE A 225 4.82 -0.80 -5.09
C PHE A 225 4.06 0.23 -5.91
N GLY A 226 4.15 1.52 -5.55
CA GLY A 226 3.59 2.61 -6.34
C GLY A 226 4.18 2.72 -7.74
N PHE A 227 5.50 2.49 -7.89
CA PHE A 227 6.15 2.41 -9.19
C PHE A 227 5.69 1.18 -9.99
N VAL A 228 5.65 0.00 -9.37
CA VAL A 228 5.18 -1.24 -10.02
C VAL A 228 3.75 -1.05 -10.54
N TYR A 229 2.87 -0.44 -9.75
CA TYR A 229 1.51 -0.10 -10.18
C TYR A 229 1.50 0.85 -11.38
N GLU A 230 2.27 1.95 -11.36
CA GLU A 230 2.31 2.90 -12.48
C GLU A 230 2.81 2.24 -13.77
N ARG A 231 3.77 1.30 -13.68
CA ARG A 231 4.34 0.64 -14.87
C ARG A 231 3.45 -0.44 -15.45
N THR A 232 2.68 -1.12 -14.62
CA THR A 232 1.85 -2.27 -15.02
C THR A 232 0.40 -1.89 -15.29
N ARG A 233 -0.10 -0.85 -14.61
CA ARG A 233 -1.52 -0.47 -14.56
C ARG A 233 -2.42 -1.69 -14.32
N ASN A 234 -2.01 -2.54 -13.39
CA ASN A 234 -2.77 -3.70 -12.95
C ASN A 234 -2.56 -3.86 -11.45
N ILE A 235 -3.62 -3.73 -10.66
CA ILE A 235 -3.55 -3.75 -9.19
C ILE A 235 -3.11 -5.11 -8.63
N ALA A 236 -3.30 -6.20 -9.37
CA ALA A 236 -2.87 -7.53 -8.94
C ALA A 236 -1.33 -7.61 -8.84
N VAL A 237 -0.59 -6.87 -9.66
CA VAL A 237 0.88 -6.90 -9.71
C VAL A 237 1.53 -6.32 -8.44
N PRO A 238 1.24 -5.06 -8.03
CA PRO A 238 1.75 -4.54 -6.76
C PRO A 238 1.17 -5.31 -5.57
N ALA A 239 -0.08 -5.80 -5.62
CA ALA A 239 -0.67 -6.59 -4.53
C ALA A 239 0.09 -7.91 -4.30
N LEU A 240 0.48 -8.62 -5.36
CA LEU A 240 1.32 -9.82 -5.26
C LEU A 240 2.73 -9.46 -4.79
N CYS A 241 3.31 -8.38 -5.30
CA CYS A 241 4.63 -7.90 -4.86
C CYS A 241 4.65 -7.60 -3.35
N HIS A 242 3.66 -6.85 -2.88
CA HIS A 242 3.48 -6.48 -1.48
C HIS A 242 3.17 -7.71 -0.61
N GLY A 243 2.19 -8.52 -1.01
CA GLY A 243 1.83 -9.72 -0.28
C GLY A 243 2.98 -10.71 -0.13
N LEU A 244 3.78 -10.92 -1.18
CA LEU A 244 4.99 -11.74 -1.13
C LEU A 244 6.07 -11.12 -0.25
N TYR A 245 6.23 -9.79 -0.29
CA TYR A 245 7.18 -9.08 0.57
C TYR A 245 6.86 -9.33 2.05
N ASN A 246 5.61 -9.12 2.46
CA ASN A 246 5.18 -9.38 3.85
C ASN A 246 5.25 -10.86 4.20
N ALA A 247 4.81 -11.75 3.30
CA ALA A 247 4.87 -13.19 3.50
C ALA A 247 6.30 -13.69 3.76
N THR A 248 7.28 -13.14 3.04
CA THR A 248 8.70 -13.46 3.28
C THR A 248 9.16 -12.97 4.66
N LEU A 249 8.79 -11.76 5.08
CA LEU A 249 9.16 -11.25 6.40
C LEU A 249 8.57 -12.12 7.53
N PHE A 250 7.28 -12.49 7.44
CA PHE A 250 6.64 -13.40 8.40
C PHE A 250 7.28 -14.80 8.37
N GLY A 251 7.63 -15.30 7.17
CA GLY A 251 8.31 -16.58 7.01
C GLY A 251 9.71 -16.59 7.64
N ILE A 252 10.48 -15.51 7.48
CA ILE A 252 11.79 -15.37 8.14
C ILE A 252 11.63 -15.32 9.66
N GLN A 253 10.66 -14.56 10.16
CA GLN A 253 10.37 -14.49 11.60
C GLN A 253 9.95 -15.85 12.15
N ALA A 254 9.14 -16.62 11.42
CA ALA A 254 8.73 -17.97 11.82
C ALA A 254 9.88 -18.98 11.84
N ALA A 255 10.87 -18.82 10.96
CA ALA A 255 12.04 -19.69 10.86
C ALA A 255 13.19 -19.29 11.80
N ALA A 256 13.07 -18.15 12.47
CA ALA A 256 14.06 -17.63 13.40
C ALA A 256 14.30 -18.60 14.58
N PRO A 257 15.57 -18.94 14.91
CA PRO A 257 15.86 -19.76 16.09
C PRO A 257 15.39 -19.06 17.37
N THR A 258 14.58 -19.74 18.18
CA THR A 258 14.10 -19.23 19.48
C THR A 258 15.20 -19.16 20.54
N SER A 259 16.35 -19.81 20.30
CA SER A 259 17.51 -19.83 21.20
C SER A 259 18.48 -18.69 20.89
N THR A 260 18.52 -17.72 21.79
CA THR A 260 19.41 -16.57 21.83
C THR A 260 20.89 -16.98 21.93
N GLU A 261 21.72 -16.50 21.00
CA GLU A 261 23.08 -16.00 21.31
C GLU A 261 23.70 -15.20 20.15
N ASN A 262 23.29 -15.40 18.89
CA ASN A 262 23.86 -14.67 17.73
C ASN A 262 22.82 -14.10 16.73
N ALA A 263 21.53 -14.19 17.05
CA ALA A 263 20.45 -13.88 16.12
C ALA A 263 19.88 -12.44 16.27
N SER A 264 20.35 -11.70 17.27
CA SER A 264 19.68 -10.49 17.79
C SER A 264 19.70 -9.26 16.86
N GLY A 265 20.68 -9.16 15.95
CA GLY A 265 20.77 -8.02 15.04
C GLY A 265 19.76 -8.11 13.89
N LEU A 266 19.96 -9.07 12.98
CA LEU A 266 19.19 -9.16 11.74
C LEU A 266 17.70 -9.48 11.99
N LEU A 267 17.36 -10.30 12.97
CA LEU A 267 15.96 -10.66 13.23
C LEU A 267 15.15 -9.53 13.87
N ALA A 268 15.73 -8.77 14.81
CA ALA A 268 15.08 -7.58 15.35
C ALA A 268 14.88 -6.51 14.26
N VAL A 269 15.90 -6.36 13.42
CA VAL A 269 15.92 -5.49 12.25
C VAL A 269 14.87 -5.90 11.20
N LEU A 270 14.64 -7.20 10.98
CA LEU A 270 13.59 -7.70 10.07
C LEU A 270 12.19 -7.66 10.68
N ALA A 271 12.05 -7.83 11.99
CA ALA A 271 10.77 -7.70 12.70
C ALA A 271 10.24 -6.26 12.69
N ALA A 272 11.13 -5.27 12.64
CA ALA A 272 10.77 -3.86 12.45
C ALA A 272 10.32 -3.52 11.00
N LEU A 273 10.47 -4.45 10.05
CA LEU A 273 10.02 -4.28 8.66
C LEU A 273 8.63 -4.85 8.39
N LEU A 274 8.10 -5.63 9.34
CA LEU A 274 6.72 -6.09 9.36
C LEU A 274 5.77 -4.97 9.77
#